data_AF-A0A1Y0RGM3-F1
#
_entry.id   AF-A0A1Y0RGM3-F1
#
_cell.length_a   1.000
_cell.length_b   1.000
_cell.length_c   1.000
_cell.angle_alpha   90.00
_cell.angle_beta   90.00
_cell.angle_gamma   90.00
#
_symmetry.space_group_name_H-M   'P 1'
#
loop_
_entity.id
_entity.type
_entity.pdbx_description
1 polymer ?
#
loop_
_entity_poly.entity_id
_entity_poly.type
_entity_poly.pdbx_seq_one_letter_code
_entity_poly.pdbx_strand_id
1 'polypeptide(L)' 'MSTPRPKKKAMRNEPLFYDEAKVRKAIWLTPSTWDTLKQVAESEGVSVSELVERWGRGLARRK' A
#
# COMPACT_ATOMS: atom_id res chain seq x y z
N MET A 1 0.88 -6.85 -13.85
CA MET A 1 0.98 -5.41 -14.13
C MET A 1 1.38 -4.76 -12.82
N SER A 2 2.68 -4.73 -12.51
CA SER A 2 3.19 -3.85 -11.46
C SER A 2 2.93 -2.43 -11.92
N THR A 3 2.24 -1.64 -11.10
CA THR A 3 2.23 -0.19 -11.27
C THR A 3 3.69 0.29 -11.28
N PRO A 4 4.09 1.14 -12.24
CA PRO A 4 5.46 1.61 -12.31
C PRO A 4 5.83 2.24 -10.99
N ARG A 5 6.96 1.84 -10.39
CA ARG A 5 7.51 2.56 -9.24
C ARG A 5 7.64 4.03 -9.65
N PRO A 6 7.06 4.99 -8.90
CA PRO A 6 7.14 6.38 -9.26
C PRO A 6 8.62 6.75 -9.37
N LYS A 7 8.99 7.38 -10.49
CA LYS A 7 10.36 7.88 -10.72
C LYS A 7 10.74 8.96 -9.70
N LYS A 8 9.75 9.54 -9.02
CA LYS A 8 9.91 10.52 -7.94
C LYS A 8 10.31 9.79 -6.65
N LYS A 9 11.42 10.21 -6.04
CA LYS A 9 11.79 9.75 -4.70
C LYS A 9 10.70 10.17 -3.71
N ALA A 10 10.35 9.27 -2.79
CA ALA A 10 9.43 9.59 -1.70
C ALA A 10 10.01 10.76 -0.88
N MET A 11 9.34 11.92 -0.92
CA MET A 11 9.67 13.05 -0.04
C MET A 11 8.74 13.04 1.17
N ARG A 12 9.29 13.43 2.33
CA ARG A 12 8.54 13.47 3.58
C ARG A 12 7.41 14.50 3.44
N ASN A 13 6.18 14.10 3.80
CA ASN A 13 4.94 14.89 3.69
C ASN A 13 4.46 15.22 2.27
N GLU A 14 5.06 14.62 1.23
CA GLU A 14 4.52 14.70 -0.13
C GLU A 14 3.85 13.38 -0.50
N PRO A 15 2.65 13.43 -1.09
CA PRO A 15 1.98 12.22 -1.50
C PRO A 15 2.65 11.68 -2.76
N LEU A 16 2.99 10.39 -2.72
CA LEU A 16 3.81 9.75 -3.74
C LEU A 16 2.98 9.16 -4.89
N PHE A 17 1.77 8.69 -4.57
CA PHE A 17 0.89 7.96 -5.50
C PHE A 17 -0.46 8.65 -5.74
N TYR A 18 -0.89 9.52 -4.83
CA TYR A 18 -2.21 10.16 -4.83
C TYR A 18 -2.05 11.65 -4.51
N ASP A 19 -3.14 12.42 -4.51
CA ASP A 19 -3.12 13.85 -4.20
C ASP A 19 -3.12 14.15 -2.69
N GLU A 20 -3.41 13.14 -1.85
CA GLU A 20 -3.53 13.28 -0.40
C GLU A 20 -2.32 12.71 0.36
N ALA A 21 -1.81 13.47 1.33
CA ALA A 21 -0.74 13.03 2.21
C ALA A 21 -1.23 11.92 3.17
N LYS A 22 -0.45 10.84 3.29
CA LYS A 22 -0.77 9.75 4.22
C LYS A 22 -0.73 10.25 5.66
N VAL A 23 -1.82 10.01 6.40
CA VAL A 23 -1.87 10.22 7.86
C VAL A 23 -1.77 8.89 8.58
N ARG A 24 -1.14 8.86 9.76
CA ARG A 24 -1.04 7.63 10.56
C ARG A 24 -2.44 7.22 11.05
N LYS A 25 -2.87 6.02 10.66
CA LYS A 25 -4.05 5.34 11.21
C LYS A 25 -3.61 3.99 11.78
N ALA A 26 -4.22 3.57 12.88
CA ALA A 26 -3.95 2.28 13.52
C ALA A 26 -5.15 1.36 13.36
N ILE A 27 -4.89 0.10 13.02
CA ILE A 27 -5.88 -0.98 12.97
C ILE A 27 -5.32 -2.18 13.74
N TRP A 28 -6.22 -2.94 14.36
CA TRP A 28 -5.86 -4.17 15.06
C TRP A 28 -6.05 -5.35 14.12
N LEU A 29 -5.05 -6.22 14.04
CA LEU A 29 -5.03 -7.38 13.16
C LEU A 29 -4.48 -8.59 13.92
N THR A 30 -4.91 -9.79 13.55
CA THR A 30 -4.28 -11.02 14.04
C THR A 30 -2.87 -11.16 13.43
N PRO A 31 -1.94 -11.88 14.09
CA PRO A 31 -0.61 -12.12 13.54
C PRO A 31 -0.65 -12.76 12.14
N SER A 32 -1.50 -13.76 11.95
CA SER A 32 -1.67 -14.44 10.65
C SER A 32 -2.12 -13.48 9.54
N THR A 33 -3.06 -12.58 9.84
CA THR A 33 -3.52 -11.57 8.88
C THR A 33 -2.38 -10.62 8.51
N TRP A 34 -1.59 -10.20 9.48
CA TRP A 34 -0.42 -9.33 9.23
C TRP A 34 0.64 -10.01 8.35
N ASP A 35 0.91 -11.30 8.58
CA ASP A 35 1.83 -12.06 7.73
C ASP A 35 1.32 -12.22 6.31
N THR A 36 0.03 -12.49 6.11
CA THR A 36 -0.58 -12.50 4.78
C THR A 36 -0.46 -11.15 4.08
N LEU A 37 -0.72 -10.05 4.79
CA LEU A 37 -0.58 -8.71 4.21
C LEU A 37 0.85 -8.42 3.74
N LYS A 38 1.86 -8.83 4.52
CA LYS A 38 3.28 -8.71 4.14
C LYS A 38 3.56 -9.49 2.86
N GLN A 39 3.19 -10.77 2.82
CA GLN A 39 3.40 -11.63 1.66
C GLN A 39 2.74 -11.08 0.39
N VAL A 40 1.50 -10.61 0.48
CA VAL A 40 0.79 -10.03 -0.67
C VAL A 40 1.48 -8.75 -1.13
N ALA A 41 1.84 -7.86 -0.21
CA ALA A 41 2.52 -6.61 -0.54
C ALA A 41 3.89 -6.86 -1.20
N GLU A 42 4.66 -7.84 -0.71
CA GLU A 42 5.91 -8.29 -1.31
C GLU A 42 5.70 -8.85 -2.72
N SER A 43 4.68 -9.69 -2.93
CA SER A 43 4.34 -10.24 -4.24
C SER A 43 3.95 -9.16 -5.27
N GLU A 44 3.36 -8.06 -4.79
CA GLU A 44 3.00 -6.90 -5.62
C GLU A 44 4.12 -5.86 -5.74
N GLY A 45 5.21 -6.01 -5.01
CA GLY A 45 6.33 -5.06 -4.97
C GLY A 45 5.99 -3.73 -4.31
N VAL A 46 5.09 -3.73 -3.33
CA VAL A 46 4.62 -2.53 -2.62
C VAL A 46 4.71 -2.68 -1.10
N SER A 47 4.56 -1.57 -0.38
CA SER A 47 4.42 -1.62 1.09
C SER A 47 3.02 -2.09 1.51
N VAL A 48 2.89 -2.67 2.70
CA VAL A 48 1.57 -3.03 3.27
C VAL A 48 0.63 -1.83 3.35
N SER A 49 1.13 -0.64 3.67
CA SER A 49 0.30 0.58 3.68
C SER A 49 -0.24 0.94 2.29
N GLU A 50 0.52 0.64 1.24
CA GLU A 50 0.11 0.90 -0.14
C GLU A 50 -0.86 -0.18 -0.64
N LEU A 51 -0.66 -1.43 -0.20
CA LEU A 51 -1.61 -2.51 -0.44
C LEU A 51 -3.01 -2.16 0.11
N VAL A 52 -3.07 -1.69 1.37
CA VAL A 52 -4.33 -1.29 2.01
C VAL A 52 -4.98 -0.11 1.30
N GLU A 53 -4.21 0.91 0.89
CA GLU A 53 -4.73 2.03 0.10
C GLU A 53 -5.34 1.56 -1.23
N ARG A 54 -4.67 0.65 -1.95
CA ARG A 54 -5.20 0.08 -3.20
C ARG A 54 -6.51 -0.66 -2.98
N TRP A 55 -6.61 -1.43 -1.92
CA TRP A 55 -7.84 -2.13 -1.58
C TRP A 55 -8.97 -1.17 -1.25
N GLY A 56 -8.73 -0.17 -0.40
CA GLY A 56 -9.72 0.85 -0.06
C GLY A 56 -10.17 1.68 -1.27
N ARG A 57 -9.28 1.93 -2.23
CA ARG A 57 -9.56 2.68 -3.47
C ARG A 57 -10.10 1.81 -4.60
N GLY A 58 -10.35 0.51 -4.39
CA GLY A 58 -10.84 -0.41 -5.42
C GLY A 58 -9.84 -0.71 -6.55
N LEU A 59 -8.57 -0.36 -6.34
CA LEU A 59 -7.44 -0.63 -7.25
C LEU A 59 -6.86 -2.05 -7.06
N ALA A 60 -7.37 -2.79 -6.06
CA ALA A 60 -7.08 -4.20 -5.89
C ALA A 60 -7.45 -4.95 -7.17
N ARG A 61 -6.56 -5.86 -7.61
CA ARG A 61 -6.94 -6.81 -8.64
C ARG A 61 -8.03 -7.73 -8.10
N ARG A 62 -9.28 -7.50 -8.52
CA ARG A 62 -10.30 -8.54 -8.43
C ARG A 62 -9.86 -9.67 -9.33
N LYS A 63 -9.70 -10.85 -8.73
CA LYS A 63 -9.52 -12.09 -9.47
C LYS A 63 -10.85 -12.52 -10.08
#